data_AF-B5U2X4-F1
#
_entry.id   AF-B5U2X4-F1
#
_cell.length_a   1.000
_cell.length_b   1.000
_cell.length_c   1.000
_cell.angle_alpha   90.00
_cell.angle_beta   90.00
_cell.angle_gamma   90.00
#
_symmetry.space_group_name_H-M   'P 1'
#
loop_
_entity.id
_entity.type
_entity.pdbx_description
1 polymer ?
#
loop_
_entity_poly.entity_id
_entity_poly.type
_entity_poly.pdbx_seq_one_letter_code
_entity_poly.pdbx_strand_id
1 'polypeptide(L)'
;YRISPWAKYVTREGDNVNYDWTHWDPEHPYKFKHSKPKKPKGPRIYESHVGISSYEGKIASYKHFTCNVLPRIKDLGYNCIQLMAIMEHAYYASFGY
;
A
#
# COMPACT_ATOMS: atom_id res chain seq x y z
N TYR A 1 7.94 -27.10 -0.20
CA TYR A 1 7.11 -26.12 0.52
C TYR A 1 6.54 -25.09 -0.45
N ARG A 2 5.32 -24.60 -0.20
CA ARG A 2 4.65 -23.55 -0.96
C ARG A 2 3.88 -22.67 0.00
N ILE A 3 3.86 -21.37 -0.25
CA ILE A 3 2.91 -20.45 0.38
C ILE A 3 1.54 -20.69 -0.26
N SER A 4 0.47 -20.61 0.54
CA SER A 4 -0.90 -20.75 0.04
C SER A 4 -1.20 -19.67 -1.01
N PRO A 5 -1.85 -20.01 -2.14
CA PRO A 5 -2.35 -19.01 -3.10
C PRO A 5 -3.34 -18.00 -2.48
N TRP A 6 -3.87 -18.32 -1.30
CA TRP A 6 -4.83 -17.51 -0.55
C TRP A 6 -4.23 -16.86 0.70
N ALA A 7 -2.89 -16.85 0.82
CA ALA A 7 -2.22 -16.20 1.92
C ALA A 7 -2.58 -14.71 1.96
N LYS A 8 -3.05 -14.24 3.12
CA LYS A 8 -3.46 -12.84 3.31
C LYS A 8 -2.28 -11.90 3.53
N TYR A 9 -1.18 -12.43 4.06
CA TYR A 9 0.00 -11.65 4.43
C TYR A 9 1.23 -12.55 4.42
N VAL A 10 2.35 -12.02 3.95
CA VAL A 10 3.66 -12.68 3.94
C VAL A 10 4.71 -11.68 4.38
N THR A 11 5.80 -12.16 4.97
CA THR A 11 6.90 -11.30 5.42
C THR A 11 8.23 -11.92 5.05
N ARG A 12 9.23 -11.07 4.82
CA ARG A 12 10.63 -11.48 4.71
C ARG A 12 11.35 -11.05 5.99
N GLU A 13 11.86 -12.02 6.73
CA GLU A 13 12.60 -11.76 7.96
C GLU A 13 14.08 -11.47 7.65
N GLY A 14 14.57 -10.30 8.08
CA GLY A 14 15.96 -9.88 7.87
C GLY A 14 16.42 -10.01 6.42
N ASP A 15 17.54 -10.73 6.24
CA ASP A 15 18.19 -10.97 4.95
C ASP A 15 17.82 -12.34 4.34
N ASN A 16 16.74 -12.98 4.81
CA ASN A 16 16.29 -14.25 4.25
C ASN A 16 15.94 -14.12 2.77
N VAL A 17 16.27 -15.15 1.99
CA VAL A 17 15.98 -15.18 0.55
C VAL A 17 14.49 -15.33 0.28
N ASN A 18 13.82 -16.19 1.05
CA ASN A 18 12.42 -16.54 0.85
C ASN A 18 11.51 -15.71 1.77
N TYR A 19 10.24 -15.62 1.37
CA TYR A 19 9.17 -15.13 2.22
C TYR A 19 8.55 -16.28 3.02
N ASP A 20 8.00 -15.92 4.17
CA ASP A 20 7.21 -16.81 5.01
C ASP A 20 5.75 -16.39 5.00
N TRP A 21 4.86 -17.38 5.13
CA TRP A 21 3.43 -17.12 5.29
C TRP A 21 3.13 -16.74 6.75
N THR A 22 2.79 -15.48 6.97
CA THR A 22 2.29 -14.99 8.25
C THR A 22 0.78 -15.22 8.34
N HIS A 23 0.35 -16.08 9.26
CA HIS A 23 -1.08 -16.20 9.55
C HIS A 23 -1.61 -14.88 10.10
N TRP A 24 -2.62 -14.31 9.43
CA TRP A 24 -3.14 -12.98 9.75
C TRP A 24 -4.58 -13.07 10.28
N ASP A 25 -4.69 -13.02 11.60
CA ASP A 25 -5.96 -12.98 12.36
C ASP A 25 -5.82 -12.03 13.57
N PRO A 26 -5.84 -10.70 13.35
CA PRO A 26 -5.62 -9.74 14.41
C PRO A 26 -6.84 -9.66 15.36
N GLU A 27 -6.59 -9.57 16.68
CA GLU A 27 -7.63 -9.39 17.70
C GLU A 27 -8.53 -8.17 17.46
N HIS A 28 -7.95 -7.11 16.87
CA HIS A 28 -8.64 -5.85 16.60
C HIS A 28 -8.59 -5.51 15.11
N PRO A 29 -9.54 -6.01 14.29
CA PRO A 29 -9.63 -5.64 12.89
C PRO A 29 -10.02 -4.17 12.72
N TYR A 30 -9.45 -3.51 11.71
CA TYR A 30 -9.81 -2.13 11.39
C TYR A 30 -11.26 -2.04 10.90
N LYS A 31 -12.06 -1.19 11.56
CA LYS A 31 -13.43 -0.85 11.14
C LYS A 31 -13.41 0.44 10.32
N PHE A 32 -13.83 0.36 9.06
CA PHE A 32 -13.95 1.53 8.19
C PHE A 32 -14.93 2.55 8.79
N LYS A 33 -14.48 3.81 8.90
CA LYS A 33 -15.25 4.92 9.50
C LYS A 33 -15.91 5.85 8.48
N HIS A 34 -15.56 5.71 7.21
CA HIS A 34 -16.00 6.61 6.14
C HIS A 34 -16.63 5.82 4.99
N SER A 35 -17.69 6.36 4.40
CA SER A 35 -18.31 5.80 3.20
C SER A 35 -17.45 6.05 1.95
N LYS A 36 -17.70 5.28 0.89
CA LYS A 36 -17.10 5.56 -0.42
C LYS A 36 -17.53 6.97 -0.91
N PRO A 37 -16.63 7.77 -1.50
CA PRO A 37 -16.99 9.04 -2.13
C PRO A 37 -17.99 8.84 -3.28
N LYS A 38 -18.77 9.89 -3.61
CA LYS A 38 -19.59 9.90 -4.82
C LYS A 38 -18.69 9.83 -6.06
N LYS A 39 -19.14 9.12 -7.10
CA LYS A 39 -18.40 9.01 -8.37
C LYS A 39 -18.17 10.43 -8.94
N PRO A 40 -16.92 10.85 -9.19
CA PRO A 40 -16.65 12.16 -9.76
C PRO A 40 -17.09 12.20 -11.23
N LYS A 41 -17.43 13.40 -11.74
CA LYS A 41 -17.77 13.61 -13.16
C LYS A 41 -16.58 13.30 -14.09
N GLY A 42 -15.36 13.61 -13.64
CA GLY A 42 -14.12 13.30 -14.34
C GLY A 42 -13.01 12.98 -13.34
N PRO A 43 -12.26 11.87 -13.52
CA PRO A 43 -11.18 11.52 -12.63
C PRO A 43 -9.96 12.41 -12.89
N ARG A 44 -9.43 13.00 -11.82
CA ARG A 44 -8.11 13.62 -11.77
C ARG A 44 -7.27 12.73 -10.89
N ILE A 45 -6.49 11.88 -11.54
CA ILE A 45 -5.79 10.76 -10.92
C ILE A 45 -4.39 11.21 -10.51
N TYR A 46 -4.07 11.00 -9.24
CA TYR A 46 -2.71 11.08 -8.74
C TYR A 46 -2.16 9.64 -8.67
N GLU A 47 -1.26 9.28 -9.58
CA GLU A 47 -0.59 7.99 -9.55
C GLU A 47 0.46 7.96 -8.44
N SER A 48 0.55 6.86 -7.70
CA SER A 48 1.33 6.81 -6.47
C SER A 48 1.84 5.42 -6.14
N HIS A 49 3.04 5.41 -5.56
CA HIS A 49 3.67 4.24 -4.98
C HIS A 49 4.06 4.56 -3.53
N VAL A 50 3.52 3.79 -2.56
CA VAL A 50 3.66 4.07 -1.12
C VAL A 50 5.13 4.06 -0.70
N GLY A 51 5.91 3.05 -1.11
CA GLY A 51 7.27 2.82 -0.66
C GLY A 51 8.29 3.92 -1.00
N ILE A 52 8.03 4.76 -2.01
CA ILE A 52 8.95 5.83 -2.45
C ILE A 52 8.41 7.23 -2.12
N SER A 53 7.36 7.32 -1.30
CA SER A 53 6.61 8.55 -1.09
C SER A 53 7.19 9.51 -0.05
N SER A 54 8.35 9.17 0.52
CA SER A 54 9.07 10.00 1.49
C SER A 54 10.40 10.49 0.91
N TYR A 55 10.97 11.55 1.50
CA TYR A 55 12.31 12.02 1.15
C TYR A 55 13.43 11.13 1.70
N GLU A 56 13.12 10.22 2.63
CA GLU A 56 14.10 9.37 3.29
C GLU A 56 14.54 8.23 2.35
N GLY A 57 15.81 7.83 2.42
CA GLY A 57 16.36 6.69 1.66
C GLY A 57 15.93 5.33 2.23
N LYS A 58 14.63 5.10 2.43
CA LYS A 58 14.04 3.88 2.96
C LYS A 58 12.65 3.62 2.36
N ILE A 59 12.14 2.40 2.51
CA ILE A 59 10.77 2.07 2.12
C ILE A 59 9.80 2.79 3.07
N ALA A 60 9.06 3.77 2.55
CA ALA A 60 8.05 4.51 3.31
C ALA A 60 6.82 3.65 3.63
N SER A 61 6.12 3.99 4.72
CA SER A 61 5.00 3.20 5.25
C SER A 61 3.63 3.70 4.80
N TYR A 62 2.62 2.81 4.85
CA TYR A 62 1.22 3.18 4.66
C TYR A 62 0.75 4.30 5.59
N LYS A 63 1.24 4.34 6.83
CA LYS A 63 0.95 5.42 7.80
C LYS A 63 1.57 6.75 7.36
N HIS A 64 2.81 6.74 6.87
CA HIS A 64 3.45 7.95 6.33
C HIS A 64 2.65 8.52 5.15
N PHE A 65 2.29 7.67 4.18
CA PHE A 65 1.49 8.07 3.03
C PHE A 65 0.15 8.68 3.47
N THR A 66 -0.50 8.07 4.46
CA THR A 66 -1.77 8.54 5.03
C THR A 66 -1.65 9.93 5.65
N CYS A 67 -0.65 10.17 6.49
CA CYS A 67 -0.52 11.40 7.26
C CYS A 67 0.07 12.56 6.45
N ASN A 68 0.99 12.27 5.51
CA ASN A 68 1.81 13.31 4.87
C ASN A 68 1.52 13.49 3.38
N VAL A 69 1.07 12.44 2.69
CA VAL A 69 0.90 12.46 1.23
C VAL A 69 -0.56 12.67 0.83
N LEU A 70 -1.51 12.01 1.49
CA LEU A 70 -2.94 12.19 1.21
C LEU A 70 -3.41 13.66 1.35
N PRO A 71 -3.01 14.44 2.38
CA PRO A 71 -3.39 15.85 2.46
C PRO A 71 -2.87 16.66 1.27
N ARG A 72 -1.60 16.44 0.86
CA ARG A 72 -1.01 17.09 -0.30
C ARG A 72 -1.76 16.77 -1.60
N ILE A 73 -2.12 15.50 -1.83
CA ILE A 73 -2.89 15.09 -3.01
C ILE A 73 -4.24 15.81 -3.05
N LYS A 74 -4.91 15.91 -1.90
CA LYS A 74 -6.18 16.63 -1.76
C LYS A 74 -6.02 18.13 -2.04
N ASP A 75 -4.99 18.76 -1.48
CA ASP A 75 -4.73 20.21 -1.63
C ASP A 75 -4.40 20.58 -3.07
N LEU A 76 -3.76 19.68 -3.83
CA LEU A 76 -3.52 19.81 -5.26
C LEU A 76 -4.80 19.62 -6.11
N GLY A 77 -5.94 19.28 -5.50
CA GLY A 77 -7.24 19.18 -6.17
C GLY A 77 -7.48 17.87 -6.91
N TYR A 78 -6.63 16.85 -6.73
CA TYR A 78 -6.87 15.50 -7.25
C TYR A 78 -8.06 14.85 -6.52
N ASN A 79 -8.82 14.01 -7.23
CA ASN A 79 -10.04 13.38 -6.71
C ASN A 79 -10.01 11.85 -6.79
N CYS A 80 -8.91 11.28 -7.26
CA CYS A 80 -8.67 9.87 -7.44
C CYS A 80 -7.19 9.58 -7.20
N ILE A 81 -6.88 8.43 -6.61
CA ILE A 81 -5.51 7.95 -6.43
C ILE A 81 -5.40 6.61 -7.14
N GLN A 82 -4.42 6.49 -8.02
CA GLN A 82 -4.01 5.19 -8.56
C GLN A 82 -2.88 4.66 -7.68
N LEU A 83 -3.19 3.64 -6.87
CA LEU A 83 -2.23 3.01 -5.96
C LEU A 83 -1.52 1.85 -6.66
N MET A 84 -0.22 2.01 -6.90
CA MET A 84 0.66 1.01 -7.49
C MET A 84 1.31 0.14 -6.40
N ALA A 85 1.83 -1.02 -6.81
CA ALA A 85 2.65 -1.91 -5.96
C ALA A 85 2.01 -2.30 -4.62
N ILE A 86 0.70 -2.57 -4.64
CA ILE A 86 -0.07 -3.01 -3.45
C ILE A 86 -0.17 -4.53 -3.36
N MET A 87 -0.33 -5.21 -4.49
CA MET A 87 -0.22 -6.67 -4.52
C MET A 87 1.20 -7.05 -4.13
N GLU A 88 1.33 -8.04 -3.26
CA GLU A 88 2.64 -8.47 -2.78
C GLU A 88 3.56 -8.89 -3.93
N HIS A 89 4.82 -8.45 -3.87
CA HIS A 89 5.83 -8.70 -4.89
C HIS A 89 7.21 -8.82 -4.23
N ALA A 90 7.87 -9.97 -4.39
CA ALA A 90 9.12 -10.27 -3.68
C ALA A 90 10.30 -9.38 -4.10
N TYR A 91 10.24 -8.81 -5.31
CA TYR A 91 11.30 -7.99 -5.87
C TYR A 91 10.86 -6.52 -5.93
N TYR A 92 11.33 -5.72 -4.98
CA TYR A 92 10.93 -4.31 -4.85
C TYR A 92 11.17 -3.49 -6.13
N ALA A 93 12.24 -3.78 -6.87
CA ALA A 93 12.55 -3.07 -8.12
C ALA A 93 11.70 -3.51 -9.33
N SER A 94 10.74 -4.44 -9.16
CA SER A 94 9.73 -4.73 -10.19
C SER A 94 8.67 -3.64 -10.30
N PHE A 95 8.62 -2.71 -9.35
CA PHE A 95 7.61 -1.66 -9.26
C PHE A 95 6.18 -2.19 -9.11
N GLY A 96 6.05 -3.43 -8.61
CA GLY A 96 4.78 -4.12 -8.41
C GLY A 96 4.25 -4.87 -9.62
N TYR A 97 5.07 -5.06 -10.67
CA TYR A 97 4.79 -5.89 -11.84
C TYR A 97 5.40 -7.28 -11.73
#